data_AF-D7JG86-F1
#
_entry.id   AF-D7JG86-F1
#
_cell.length_a   1.000
_cell.length_b   1.000
_cell.length_c   1.000
_cell.angle_alpha   90.00
_cell.angle_beta   90.00
_cell.angle_gamma   90.00
#
_symmetry.space_group_name_H-M   'P 1'
#
loop_
_entity.id
_entity.type
_entity.pdbx_description
1 polymer ?
#
loop_
_entity_poly.entity_id
_entity_poly.type
_entity_poly.pdbx_seq_one_letter_code
_entity_poly.pdbx_strand_id
1 'polypeptide(L)'
;MRKRFFITAIALFVMSFGVMAIAQTKYDLYVAGVQVTSENASDIASTSANITGIVNYDYMTKTLTLENAVISTNEKNGIYNSGIEDLAIVLVGNNVIKTTDYNAIFAKKNTSITGDGTLSVNAEGYGVSGIYIYENTTVSIEDGAKVSTVGSWGVNGLGGEQGEKLVVADATLKATGNAYGSIADLAYLTMNGCKISTPAGAAFNPSTHCVELNGVRVTSEVVIEPASEKYDLYVTGIRITSANAADIASASENIEGNIKYDHNTKTLTLDNVTIKNPSMEKGIFNEGITDLKIILVGKNVITAPNFSAISLFANTTIGGSGTIELTDTISSAIYINDNTTLTITDGCTVNINTSMWGIRGKDGTKNEILVIKNANLKITGRDMQISHLADLKLEGSEVKQPAEAKFNPVTHRLELNGEKIKTDVVIAPLGTGTSMVTDGSQIKLWSDGGMLYIKSDTVSPLGVAVYGMLGNIVCEKVLSADLAINLPTGIYVVRVGNSLQKVIVR
;
A
#
# COMPACT_ATOMS: atom_id res chain seq x y z
N MET A 1 4.23 7.31 68.47
CA MET A 1 3.45 6.64 67.40
C MET A 1 2.12 7.36 67.24
N ARG A 2 1.70 7.61 65.99
CA ARG A 2 0.45 8.26 65.53
C ARG A 2 0.35 9.79 65.73
N LYS A 3 0.54 10.52 64.63
CA LYS A 3 -0.01 11.88 64.44
C LYS A 3 -1.52 11.74 64.15
N ARG A 4 -2.35 12.51 64.86
CA ARG A 4 -3.75 12.78 64.53
C ARG A 4 -3.92 14.29 64.35
N PHE A 5 -4.62 14.62 63.27
CA PHE A 5 -5.01 15.96 62.83
C PHE A 5 -5.90 16.67 63.86
N PHE A 6 -5.78 18.00 63.93
CA PHE A 6 -6.88 18.88 64.29
C PHE A 6 -7.05 19.95 63.20
N ILE A 7 -8.30 20.06 62.78
CA ILE A 7 -8.85 20.95 61.75
C ILE A 7 -9.08 22.32 62.40
N THR A 8 -8.66 23.39 61.72
CA THR A 8 -9.08 24.76 62.06
C THR A 8 -9.88 25.31 60.87
N ALA A 9 -11.14 25.67 61.14
CA ALA A 9 -12.02 26.38 60.21
C ALA A 9 -11.56 27.84 60.06
N ILE A 10 -11.49 28.35 58.83
CA ILE A 10 -11.36 29.79 58.53
C ILE A 10 -12.34 30.15 57.41
N ALA A 11 -12.93 31.33 57.58
CA ALA A 11 -14.13 31.88 57.00
C ALA A 11 -14.07 32.22 55.49
N LEU A 12 -15.28 32.38 54.93
CA LEU A 12 -15.61 32.91 53.61
C LEU A 12 -14.86 34.21 53.27
N PHE A 13 -14.33 34.26 52.06
CA PHE A 13 -14.24 35.47 51.27
C PHE A 13 -14.68 35.13 49.84
N VAL A 14 -15.95 35.40 49.52
CA VAL A 14 -16.45 35.32 48.14
C VAL A 14 -15.95 36.56 47.43
N MET A 15 -14.78 36.47 46.82
CA MET A 15 -14.42 37.38 45.74
C MET A 15 -15.27 37.01 44.54
N SER A 16 -16.28 37.83 44.25
CA SER A 16 -16.91 37.85 42.93
C SER A 16 -15.85 38.34 41.94
N PHE A 17 -15.02 37.42 41.43
CA PHE A 17 -14.34 37.66 40.18
C PHE A 17 -15.44 37.79 39.14
N GLY A 18 -15.67 39.01 38.67
CA GLY A 18 -16.36 39.21 37.42
C GLY A 18 -15.62 38.38 36.40
N VAL A 19 -16.24 37.28 35.96
CA VAL A 19 -15.75 36.51 34.84
C VAL A 19 -15.81 37.50 33.68
N MET A 20 -14.66 38.06 33.30
CA MET A 20 -14.57 38.78 32.04
C MET A 20 -14.93 37.75 30.99
N ALA A 21 -16.15 37.84 30.46
CA ALA A 21 -16.55 37.06 29.30
C ALA A 21 -15.53 37.36 28.21
N ILE A 22 -14.70 36.37 27.86
CA ILE A 22 -13.88 36.47 26.64
C ILE A 22 -14.88 36.65 25.50
N ALA A 23 -14.70 37.69 24.69
CA ALA A 23 -15.56 37.94 23.55
C ALA A 23 -15.57 36.69 22.67
N GLN A 24 -16.75 36.10 22.50
CA GLN A 24 -16.93 34.92 21.68
C GLN A 24 -16.62 35.27 20.22
N THR A 25 -15.58 34.64 19.67
CA THR A 25 -15.28 34.78 18.24
C THR A 25 -16.39 34.09 17.47
N LYS A 26 -17.02 34.81 16.54
CA LYS A 26 -18.00 34.26 15.60
C LYS A 26 -17.31 34.00 14.28
N TYR A 27 -17.53 32.82 13.72
CA TYR A 27 -17.04 32.45 12.41
C TYR A 27 -18.17 32.59 11.40
N ASP A 28 -17.83 32.98 10.17
CA ASP A 28 -18.78 33.12 9.06
C ASP A 28 -19.13 31.74 8.44
N LEU A 29 -19.40 30.78 9.31
CA LEU A 29 -19.75 29.40 9.02
C LEU A 29 -20.98 29.03 9.84
N TYR A 30 -21.94 28.36 9.21
CA TYR A 30 -23.17 27.91 9.86
C TYR A 30 -23.42 26.44 9.55
N VAL A 31 -23.86 25.68 10.55
CA VAL A 31 -24.29 24.29 10.41
C VAL A 31 -25.70 24.16 10.97
N ALA A 32 -26.65 23.72 10.15
CA ALA A 32 -28.08 23.70 10.49
C ALA A 32 -28.62 25.03 11.04
N GLY A 33 -28.10 26.15 10.55
CA GLY A 33 -28.42 27.49 11.03
C GLY A 33 -27.74 27.92 12.33
N VAL A 34 -27.00 27.04 13.02
CA VAL A 34 -26.16 27.41 14.16
C VAL A 34 -24.90 28.09 13.64
N GLN A 35 -24.65 29.32 14.08
CA GLN A 35 -23.37 29.98 13.81
C GLN A 35 -22.25 29.30 14.60
N VAL A 36 -21.16 28.97 13.91
CA VAL A 36 -19.96 28.43 14.56
C VAL A 36 -19.25 29.56 15.29
N THR A 37 -18.80 29.26 16.50
CA THR A 37 -18.14 30.20 17.40
C THR A 37 -17.01 29.51 18.16
N SER A 38 -16.12 30.26 18.79
CA SER A 38 -15.04 29.68 19.61
C SER A 38 -15.54 28.81 20.78
N GLU A 39 -16.82 28.94 21.17
CA GLU A 39 -17.42 28.16 22.26
C GLU A 39 -17.94 26.79 21.79
N ASN A 40 -18.57 26.73 20.61
CA ASN A 40 -19.16 25.49 20.09
C ASN A 40 -18.31 24.79 19.02
N ALA A 41 -17.22 25.40 18.57
CA ALA A 41 -16.40 24.89 17.48
C ALA A 41 -15.93 23.44 17.70
N SER A 42 -15.60 23.03 18.93
CA SER A 42 -15.18 21.64 19.20
C SER A 42 -16.31 20.61 19.19
N ASP A 43 -17.57 21.04 19.31
CA ASP A 43 -18.75 20.17 19.35
C ASP A 43 -20.01 20.93 18.93
N ILE A 44 -20.15 21.17 17.62
CA ILE A 44 -21.28 21.89 17.05
C ILE A 44 -22.57 21.07 17.22
N ALA A 45 -22.45 19.74 17.19
CA ALA A 45 -23.59 18.82 17.30
C ALA A 45 -24.34 19.00 18.64
N SER A 46 -23.63 19.24 19.74
CA SER A 46 -24.24 19.48 21.05
C SER A 46 -25.20 20.67 21.12
N THR A 47 -25.13 21.60 20.15
CA THR A 47 -25.90 22.85 20.16
C THR A 47 -27.25 22.74 19.46
N SER A 48 -27.54 21.63 18.78
CA SER A 48 -28.77 21.47 18.00
C SER A 48 -29.23 20.03 17.91
N ALA A 49 -30.52 19.78 18.18
CA ALA A 49 -31.15 18.47 17.99
C ALA A 49 -31.18 18.01 16.51
N ASN A 50 -30.90 18.93 15.58
CA ASN A 50 -30.84 18.66 14.14
C ASN A 50 -29.52 18.03 13.70
N ILE A 51 -28.55 17.88 14.61
CA ILE A 51 -27.21 17.38 14.31
C ILE A 51 -26.92 16.19 15.22
N THR A 52 -26.51 15.07 14.64
CA THR A 52 -25.95 13.92 15.37
C THR A 52 -24.61 13.52 14.75
N GLY A 53 -23.87 12.63 15.43
CA GLY A 53 -22.49 12.32 15.09
C GLY A 53 -21.53 13.41 15.54
N ILE A 54 -20.31 13.42 15.03
CA ILE A 54 -19.29 14.40 15.38
C ILE A 54 -19.24 15.47 14.28
N VAL A 55 -19.43 16.72 14.70
CA VAL A 55 -19.26 17.91 13.86
C VAL A 55 -18.43 18.92 14.63
N ASN A 56 -17.18 19.12 14.21
CA ASN A 56 -16.26 20.06 14.83
C ASN A 56 -15.58 20.95 13.78
N TYR A 57 -15.22 22.15 14.18
CA TYR A 57 -14.52 23.13 13.38
C TYR A 57 -13.21 23.53 14.07
N ASP A 58 -12.09 23.35 13.40
CA ASP A 58 -10.80 23.88 13.81
C ASP A 58 -10.51 25.15 13.01
N TYR A 59 -10.50 26.29 13.71
CA TYR A 59 -10.28 27.60 13.08
C TYR A 59 -8.82 27.84 12.65
N MET A 60 -7.84 27.13 13.22
CA MET A 60 -6.42 27.28 12.86
C MET A 60 -6.15 26.64 11.51
N THR A 61 -6.74 25.47 11.27
CA THR A 61 -6.62 24.73 10.02
C THR A 61 -7.75 25.02 9.04
N LYS A 62 -8.80 25.73 9.49
CA LYS A 62 -10.06 25.98 8.75
C LYS A 62 -10.75 24.68 8.32
N THR A 63 -10.77 23.70 9.22
CA THR A 63 -11.28 22.36 8.94
C THR A 63 -12.61 22.13 9.65
N LEU A 64 -13.66 21.81 8.92
CA LEU A 64 -14.92 21.27 9.44
C LEU A 64 -14.90 19.74 9.29
N THR A 65 -14.74 19.00 10.38
CA THR A 65 -14.78 17.53 10.35
C THR A 65 -16.22 17.06 10.50
N LEU A 66 -16.65 16.17 9.59
CA LEU A 66 -17.89 15.41 9.70
C LEU A 66 -17.52 13.93 9.91
N GLU A 67 -17.80 13.41 11.11
CA GLU A 67 -17.57 12.00 11.42
C GLU A 67 -18.89 11.32 11.82
N ASN A 68 -19.37 10.44 10.94
CA ASN A 68 -20.68 9.79 11.05
C ASN A 68 -21.82 10.79 11.35
N ALA A 69 -21.71 11.99 10.79
CA ALA A 69 -22.58 13.11 11.08
C ALA A 69 -23.92 12.99 10.33
N VAL A 70 -25.01 13.35 10.99
CA VAL A 70 -26.32 13.54 10.35
C VAL A 70 -26.81 14.94 10.65
N ILE A 71 -26.92 15.77 9.62
CA ILE A 71 -27.43 17.15 9.70
C ILE A 71 -28.80 17.16 9.01
N SER A 72 -29.89 17.36 9.76
CA SER A 72 -31.27 17.32 9.24
C SER A 72 -32.04 18.57 9.66
N THR A 73 -32.39 19.42 8.69
CA THR A 73 -32.85 20.78 8.98
C THR A 73 -33.96 21.20 8.02
N ASN A 74 -34.90 22.00 8.51
CA ASN A 74 -35.93 22.64 7.70
C ASN A 74 -35.65 24.15 7.65
N GLU A 75 -35.89 24.78 6.52
CA GLU A 75 -35.80 26.24 6.35
C GLU A 75 -34.41 26.85 6.63
N LYS A 76 -33.35 26.03 6.59
CA LYS A 76 -31.95 26.44 6.75
C LYS A 76 -31.08 25.61 5.82
N ASN A 77 -29.94 26.20 5.43
CA ASN A 77 -28.91 25.41 4.76
C ASN A 77 -28.29 24.41 5.74
N GLY A 78 -27.91 23.23 5.24
CA GLY A 78 -27.23 22.21 6.04
C GLY A 78 -25.86 22.70 6.50
N ILE A 79 -25.03 23.14 5.54
CA ILE A 79 -23.78 23.86 5.76
C ILE A 79 -23.82 25.14 4.93
N TYR A 80 -23.51 26.27 5.55
CA TYR A 80 -23.39 27.56 4.87
C TYR A 80 -22.03 28.19 5.19
N ASN A 81 -21.12 28.12 4.23
CA ASN A 81 -19.84 28.83 4.28
C ASN A 81 -20.04 30.24 3.72
N SER A 82 -20.24 31.20 4.60
CA SER A 82 -20.52 32.59 4.23
C SER A 82 -19.27 33.46 4.12
N GLY A 83 -18.14 33.03 4.71
CA GLY A 83 -16.93 33.85 4.80
C GLY A 83 -15.62 33.14 5.14
N ILE A 84 -15.58 31.81 5.27
CA ILE A 84 -14.33 31.07 5.51
C ILE A 84 -13.66 30.74 4.17
N GLU A 85 -12.63 31.50 3.82
CA GLU A 85 -11.80 31.22 2.64
C GLU A 85 -11.00 29.93 2.83
N ASP A 86 -11.04 29.05 1.83
CA ASP A 86 -10.37 27.74 1.81
C ASP A 86 -10.83 26.82 2.96
N LEU A 87 -12.14 26.75 3.21
CA LEU A 87 -12.72 25.83 4.18
C LEU A 87 -12.52 24.38 3.72
N ALA A 88 -11.91 23.53 4.53
CA ALA A 88 -11.85 22.08 4.29
C ALA A 88 -12.97 21.37 5.04
N ILE A 89 -13.85 20.65 4.34
CA ILE A 89 -14.84 19.73 4.92
C ILE A 89 -14.26 18.32 4.84
N VAL A 90 -13.83 17.77 5.97
CA VAL A 90 -13.19 16.44 6.04
C VAL A 90 -14.24 15.39 6.40
N LEU A 91 -14.41 14.41 5.52
CA LEU A 91 -15.37 13.32 5.69
C LEU A 91 -14.69 12.09 6.34
N VAL A 92 -15.23 11.67 7.48
CA VAL A 92 -14.89 10.41 8.15
C VAL A 92 -16.15 9.57 8.33
N GLY A 93 -16.08 8.28 8.01
CA GLY A 93 -17.25 7.39 8.10
C GLY A 93 -18.36 7.79 7.13
N ASN A 94 -19.63 7.65 7.54
CA ASN A 94 -20.80 7.89 6.68
C ASN A 94 -21.58 9.12 7.14
N ASN A 95 -21.55 10.18 6.34
CA ASN A 95 -22.17 11.46 6.68
C ASN A 95 -23.42 11.72 5.84
N VAL A 96 -24.39 12.42 6.42
CA VAL A 96 -25.68 12.68 5.77
C VAL A 96 -26.10 14.13 6.02
N ILE A 97 -26.50 14.85 4.97
CA ILE A 97 -27.16 16.15 5.06
C ILE A 97 -28.54 16.06 4.41
N LYS A 98 -29.57 16.44 5.14
CA LYS A 98 -30.95 16.54 4.68
C LYS A 98 -31.48 17.95 4.93
N THR A 99 -31.94 18.60 3.87
CA THR A 99 -32.57 19.91 3.96
C THR A 99 -33.91 19.94 3.27
N THR A 100 -34.80 20.80 3.75
CA THR A 100 -36.08 21.12 3.12
C THR A 100 -36.14 22.61 2.79
N ASP A 101 -36.50 22.94 1.55
CA ASP A 101 -36.65 24.28 0.97
C ASP A 101 -35.38 25.15 0.95
N TYR A 102 -34.23 24.58 1.29
CA TYR A 102 -32.93 25.25 1.32
C TYR A 102 -31.81 24.34 0.77
N ASN A 103 -30.70 24.96 0.38
CA ASN A 103 -29.54 24.24 -0.15
C ASN A 103 -28.89 23.41 0.94
N ALA A 104 -28.44 22.20 0.62
CA ALA A 104 -27.75 21.40 1.62
C ALA A 104 -26.36 21.95 1.93
N ILE A 105 -25.57 22.28 0.91
CA ILE A 105 -24.31 23.02 1.04
C ILE A 105 -24.40 24.30 0.22
N PHE A 106 -24.15 25.44 0.85
CA PHE A 106 -24.01 26.72 0.18
C PHE A 106 -22.62 27.31 0.45
N ALA A 107 -21.80 27.39 -0.59
CA ALA A 107 -20.45 27.93 -0.54
C ALA A 107 -20.40 29.32 -1.19
N LYS A 108 -20.12 30.36 -0.38
CA LYS A 108 -19.77 31.70 -0.86
C LYS A 108 -18.26 31.95 -0.95
N LYS A 109 -17.49 30.98 -0.51
CA LYS A 109 -16.03 30.99 -0.37
C LYS A 109 -15.46 29.64 -0.76
N ASN A 110 -14.21 29.62 -1.19
CA ASN A 110 -13.57 28.39 -1.63
C ASN A 110 -13.70 27.32 -0.56
N THR A 111 -14.19 26.15 -0.96
CA THR A 111 -14.50 25.05 -0.03
C THR A 111 -14.06 23.74 -0.66
N SER A 112 -13.24 22.96 0.03
CA SER A 112 -12.91 21.59 -0.37
C SER A 112 -13.73 20.58 0.43
N ILE A 113 -14.05 19.46 -0.18
CA ILE A 113 -14.63 18.27 0.45
C ILE A 113 -13.64 17.13 0.23
N THR A 114 -13.06 16.63 1.31
CA THR A 114 -11.91 15.70 1.28
C THR A 114 -12.11 14.55 2.29
N GLY A 115 -11.18 13.60 2.30
CA GLY A 115 -11.17 12.45 3.21
C GLY A 115 -11.88 11.22 2.65
N ASP A 116 -11.52 10.04 3.17
CA ASP A 116 -11.97 8.74 2.65
C ASP A 116 -13.44 8.39 2.96
N GLY A 117 -14.15 9.26 3.69
CA GLY A 117 -15.55 9.08 4.07
C GLY A 117 -16.56 9.30 2.94
N THR A 118 -17.82 9.04 3.27
CA THR A 118 -18.95 9.31 2.37
C THR A 118 -19.79 10.49 2.85
N LEU A 119 -20.40 11.21 1.92
CA LEU A 119 -21.39 12.24 2.18
C LEU A 119 -22.61 12.04 1.28
N SER A 120 -23.76 11.76 1.89
CA SER A 120 -25.05 11.70 1.20
C SER A 120 -25.86 12.97 1.46
N VAL A 121 -26.15 13.72 0.41
CA VAL A 121 -26.88 14.98 0.42
C VAL A 121 -28.25 14.79 -0.22
N ASN A 122 -29.30 15.22 0.47
CA ASN A 122 -30.65 15.32 -0.08
C ASN A 122 -31.25 16.70 0.26
N ALA A 123 -31.37 17.56 -0.74
CA ALA A 123 -32.05 18.85 -0.65
C ALA A 123 -33.44 18.72 -1.29
N GLU A 124 -34.48 18.63 -0.46
CA GLU A 124 -35.86 18.55 -0.87
C GLU A 124 -36.47 19.95 -1.00
N GLY A 125 -37.29 20.18 -2.03
CA GLY A 125 -37.94 21.47 -2.26
C GLY A 125 -37.76 21.98 -3.68
N TYR A 126 -38.47 23.06 -4.01
CA TYR A 126 -38.41 23.68 -5.33
C TYR A 126 -37.25 24.67 -5.40
N GLY A 127 -36.39 24.53 -6.41
CA GLY A 127 -35.31 25.48 -6.64
C GLY A 127 -34.16 25.39 -5.63
N VAL A 128 -34.00 24.24 -4.98
CA VAL A 128 -32.91 23.99 -4.03
C VAL A 128 -31.85 23.08 -4.63
N SER A 129 -30.64 23.22 -4.12
CA SER A 129 -29.47 22.51 -4.61
C SER A 129 -28.87 21.66 -3.53
N GLY A 130 -28.37 20.49 -3.89
CA GLY A 130 -27.55 19.75 -2.95
C GLY A 130 -26.23 20.48 -2.68
N ILE A 131 -25.57 20.99 -3.72
CA ILE A 131 -24.43 21.92 -3.58
C ILE A 131 -24.66 23.16 -4.44
N TYR A 132 -24.62 24.34 -3.81
CA TYR A 132 -24.72 25.62 -4.48
C TYR A 132 -23.42 26.43 -4.33
N ILE A 133 -22.87 26.84 -5.47
CA ILE A 133 -21.59 27.55 -5.59
C ILE A 133 -21.88 29.01 -5.95
N TYR A 134 -21.46 29.94 -5.11
CA TYR A 134 -21.66 31.37 -5.36
C TYR A 134 -20.66 31.95 -6.36
N GLU A 135 -20.78 33.24 -6.67
CA GLU A 135 -19.89 33.94 -7.58
C GLU A 135 -18.42 33.84 -7.13
N ASN A 136 -17.52 33.70 -8.10
CA ASN A 136 -16.06 33.62 -7.95
C ASN A 136 -15.60 32.58 -6.92
N THR A 137 -16.38 31.52 -6.73
CA THR A 137 -16.13 30.48 -5.72
C THR A 137 -15.78 29.17 -6.39
N THR A 138 -14.82 28.45 -5.81
CA THR A 138 -14.49 27.07 -6.19
C THR A 138 -14.95 26.11 -5.10
N VAL A 139 -15.71 25.09 -5.48
CA VAL A 139 -15.89 23.89 -4.65
C VAL A 139 -15.06 22.77 -5.25
N SER A 140 -14.15 22.19 -4.47
CA SER A 140 -13.42 20.97 -4.85
C SER A 140 -13.93 19.76 -4.10
N ILE A 141 -13.99 18.62 -4.77
CA ILE A 141 -14.20 17.30 -4.17
C ILE A 141 -12.97 16.48 -4.50
N GLU A 142 -12.19 16.13 -3.49
CA GLU A 142 -10.82 15.65 -3.65
C GLU A 142 -10.43 14.54 -2.68
N ASP A 143 -9.23 13.98 -2.90
CA ASP A 143 -8.56 13.01 -2.03
C ASP A 143 -9.45 11.82 -1.58
N GLY A 144 -10.08 11.14 -2.54
CA GLY A 144 -10.84 9.92 -2.27
C GLY A 144 -12.27 10.15 -1.76
N ALA A 145 -12.69 11.40 -1.53
CA ALA A 145 -14.03 11.72 -1.06
C ALA A 145 -15.13 11.16 -1.96
N LYS A 146 -16.22 10.68 -1.34
CA LYS A 146 -17.39 10.12 -2.04
C LYS A 146 -18.64 10.91 -1.69
N VAL A 147 -19.06 11.76 -2.61
CA VAL A 147 -20.23 12.63 -2.44
C VAL A 147 -21.37 12.18 -3.34
N SER A 148 -22.55 11.99 -2.76
CA SER A 148 -23.80 11.77 -3.49
C SER A 148 -24.74 12.93 -3.18
N THR A 149 -25.28 13.58 -4.20
CA THR A 149 -26.09 14.80 -4.04
C THR A 149 -27.36 14.75 -4.87
N VAL A 150 -28.48 15.06 -4.23
CA VAL A 150 -29.81 15.12 -4.84
C VAL A 150 -30.47 16.45 -4.52
N GLY A 151 -31.05 17.10 -5.54
CA GLY A 151 -31.85 18.32 -5.39
C GLY A 151 -32.62 18.68 -6.66
N SER A 152 -33.18 19.89 -6.73
CA SER A 152 -33.66 20.46 -7.99
C SER A 152 -32.49 20.63 -8.97
N TRP A 153 -31.33 21.03 -8.42
CA TRP A 153 -30.00 20.80 -8.98
C TRP A 153 -29.20 19.84 -8.09
N GLY A 154 -28.39 18.97 -8.69
CA GLY A 154 -27.42 18.17 -7.93
C GLY A 154 -26.29 19.07 -7.44
N VAL A 155 -25.64 19.76 -8.37
CA VAL A 155 -24.67 20.84 -8.14
C VAL A 155 -24.94 21.98 -9.13
N ASN A 156 -24.94 23.23 -8.65
CA ASN A 156 -25.04 24.38 -9.55
C ASN A 156 -24.37 25.66 -9.05
N GLY A 157 -24.28 26.66 -9.94
CA GLY A 157 -23.88 28.04 -9.66
C GLY A 157 -24.93 29.08 -10.09
N LEU A 158 -24.49 30.32 -10.35
CA LEU A 158 -25.31 31.50 -10.69
C LEU A 158 -25.40 31.72 -12.21
N GLY A 159 -25.84 30.69 -12.94
CA GLY A 159 -26.01 30.74 -14.40
C GLY A 159 -24.72 30.49 -15.19
N GLY A 160 -23.58 30.32 -14.51
CA GLY A 160 -22.30 29.96 -15.11
C GLY A 160 -21.50 31.13 -15.68
N GLU A 161 -21.91 32.36 -15.37
CA GLU A 161 -21.26 33.58 -15.85
C GLU A 161 -20.43 34.29 -14.77
N GLN A 162 -20.52 33.85 -13.52
CA GLN A 162 -19.96 34.56 -12.37
C GLN A 162 -18.72 33.88 -11.78
N GLY A 163 -18.09 32.96 -12.51
CA GLY A 163 -16.83 32.34 -12.10
C GLY A 163 -16.97 31.20 -11.07
N GLU A 164 -18.13 30.55 -11.03
CA GLU A 164 -18.47 29.39 -10.21
C GLU A 164 -17.77 28.14 -10.77
N LYS A 165 -16.97 27.48 -9.93
CA LYS A 165 -16.13 26.36 -10.35
C LYS A 165 -16.40 25.12 -9.52
N LEU A 166 -16.60 24.00 -10.20
CA LEU A 166 -16.57 22.68 -9.59
C LEU A 166 -15.29 21.97 -10.02
N VAL A 167 -14.52 21.47 -9.06
CA VAL A 167 -13.37 20.61 -9.30
C VAL A 167 -13.65 19.24 -8.71
N VAL A 168 -13.44 18.18 -9.48
CA VAL A 168 -13.44 16.80 -8.97
C VAL A 168 -12.08 16.18 -9.27
N ALA A 169 -11.33 15.83 -8.23
CA ALA A 169 -9.95 15.38 -8.34
C ALA A 169 -9.73 14.11 -7.53
N ASP A 170 -9.47 12.98 -8.20
CA ASP A 170 -9.26 11.69 -7.52
C ASP A 170 -10.38 11.33 -6.50
N ALA A 171 -11.61 11.72 -6.82
CA ALA A 171 -12.77 11.59 -5.94
C ALA A 171 -14.01 11.15 -6.74
N THR A 172 -15.07 10.78 -6.03
CA THR A 172 -16.35 10.37 -6.64
C THR A 172 -17.45 11.37 -6.32
N LEU A 173 -18.10 11.91 -7.35
CA LEU A 173 -19.32 12.72 -7.25
C LEU A 173 -20.44 12.02 -8.01
N LYS A 174 -21.55 11.75 -7.31
CA LYS A 174 -22.83 11.33 -7.91
C LYS A 174 -23.83 12.45 -7.73
N ALA A 175 -24.22 13.12 -8.80
CA ALA A 175 -25.12 14.27 -8.75
C ALA A 175 -26.42 13.98 -9.50
N THR A 176 -27.55 14.24 -8.86
CA THR A 176 -28.88 14.13 -9.48
C THR A 176 -29.66 15.42 -9.26
N GLY A 177 -30.02 16.08 -10.35
CA GLY A 177 -30.81 17.32 -10.36
C GLY A 177 -32.11 17.10 -11.10
N ASN A 178 -33.18 16.86 -10.34
CA ASN A 178 -34.43 16.33 -10.87
C ASN A 178 -35.24 17.32 -11.72
N ALA A 179 -34.94 18.63 -11.63
CA ALA A 179 -35.71 19.68 -12.30
C ALA A 179 -34.86 20.50 -13.29
N TYR A 180 -33.65 20.91 -12.88
CA TYR A 180 -32.90 21.93 -13.59
C TYR A 180 -31.51 21.50 -14.03
N GLY A 181 -31.09 20.27 -13.73
CA GLY A 181 -29.83 19.71 -14.18
C GLY A 181 -29.00 19.14 -13.04
N SER A 182 -28.39 18.00 -13.28
CA SER A 182 -27.56 17.30 -12.30
C SER A 182 -26.27 18.05 -11.98
N ILE A 183 -25.62 18.60 -12.99
CA ILE A 183 -24.51 19.55 -12.85
C ILE A 183 -24.75 20.65 -13.89
N ALA A 184 -25.10 21.85 -13.45
CA ALA A 184 -25.52 22.94 -14.33
C ALA A 184 -25.18 24.32 -13.77
N ASP A 185 -25.32 25.36 -14.60
CA ASP A 185 -25.15 26.76 -14.22
C ASP A 185 -23.77 27.06 -13.60
N LEU A 186 -22.72 26.38 -14.10
CA LEU A 186 -21.32 26.56 -13.67
C LEU A 186 -20.50 27.23 -14.78
N ALA A 187 -19.56 28.09 -14.39
CA ALA A 187 -18.59 28.64 -15.33
C ALA A 187 -17.57 27.57 -15.75
N TYR A 188 -17.15 26.72 -14.81
CA TYR A 188 -16.15 25.69 -15.06
C TYR A 188 -16.44 24.39 -14.32
N LEU A 189 -16.26 23.26 -15.02
CA LEU A 189 -16.11 21.94 -14.44
C LEU A 189 -14.74 21.37 -14.80
N THR A 190 -13.90 21.14 -13.79
CA THR A 190 -12.57 20.53 -13.96
C THR A 190 -12.56 19.12 -13.37
N MET A 191 -12.08 18.15 -14.15
CA MET A 191 -11.95 16.75 -13.74
C MET A 191 -10.49 16.33 -13.78
N ASN A 192 -9.81 16.30 -12.63
CA ASN A 192 -8.40 15.92 -12.53
C ASN A 192 -8.31 14.41 -12.23
N GLY A 193 -7.76 13.64 -13.18
CA GLY A 193 -7.69 12.18 -13.05
C GLY A 193 -9.07 11.49 -13.04
N CYS A 194 -10.14 12.22 -13.37
CA CYS A 194 -11.53 11.76 -13.33
C CYS A 194 -12.20 11.83 -14.71
N LYS A 195 -13.33 11.16 -14.84
CA LYS A 195 -14.20 11.22 -16.03
C LYS A 195 -15.67 11.17 -15.62
N ILE A 196 -16.55 11.68 -16.48
CA ILE A 196 -17.98 11.34 -16.41
C ILE A 196 -18.12 9.90 -16.90
N SER A 197 -18.54 8.99 -16.02
CA SER A 197 -18.80 7.59 -16.37
C SER A 197 -20.28 7.31 -16.61
N THR A 198 -21.17 8.09 -16.00
CA THR A 198 -22.63 7.99 -16.18
C THR A 198 -23.23 9.38 -16.36
N PRO A 199 -24.17 9.58 -17.31
CA PRO A 199 -24.43 8.66 -18.43
C PRO A 199 -23.24 8.65 -19.39
N ALA A 200 -22.99 7.51 -20.03
CA ALA A 200 -21.89 7.37 -20.98
C ALA A 200 -22.06 8.36 -22.16
N GLY A 201 -20.98 9.08 -22.49
CA GLY A 201 -20.98 10.09 -23.55
C GLY A 201 -21.46 11.47 -23.11
N ALA A 202 -21.87 11.66 -21.85
CA ALA A 202 -22.12 13.01 -21.35
C ALA A 202 -20.84 13.81 -21.18
N ALA A 203 -20.93 15.12 -21.42
CA ALA A 203 -19.82 16.05 -21.29
C ALA A 203 -20.32 17.40 -20.78
N PHE A 204 -19.44 18.14 -20.11
CA PHE A 204 -19.70 19.52 -19.77
C PHE A 204 -19.64 20.40 -21.02
N ASN A 205 -20.67 21.19 -21.26
CA ASN A 205 -20.74 22.15 -22.35
C ASN A 205 -20.54 23.58 -21.78
N PRO A 206 -19.38 24.22 -22.02
CA PRO A 206 -19.11 25.57 -21.53
C PRO A 206 -20.02 26.65 -22.12
N SER A 207 -20.70 26.40 -23.24
CA SER A 207 -21.63 27.37 -23.85
C SER A 207 -23.03 27.33 -23.25
N THR A 208 -23.44 26.20 -22.67
CA THR A 208 -24.74 26.03 -22.00
C THR A 208 -24.59 25.83 -20.49
N HIS A 209 -23.35 25.91 -19.98
CA HIS A 209 -22.97 25.86 -18.58
C HIS A 209 -23.44 24.59 -17.84
N CYS A 210 -23.66 23.48 -18.54
CA CYS A 210 -24.16 22.25 -17.92
C CYS A 210 -23.58 20.97 -18.51
N VAL A 211 -23.74 19.87 -17.79
CA VAL A 211 -23.47 18.53 -18.32
C VAL A 211 -24.63 18.10 -19.21
N GLU A 212 -24.30 17.75 -20.45
CA GLU A 212 -25.24 17.38 -21.50
C GLU A 212 -24.95 15.98 -22.05
N LEU A 213 -26.00 15.30 -22.49
CA LEU A 213 -25.93 14.10 -23.31
C LEU A 213 -26.65 14.38 -24.62
N ASN A 214 -25.95 14.26 -25.75
CA ASN A 214 -26.48 14.56 -27.08
C ASN A 214 -27.09 15.98 -27.19
N GLY A 215 -26.46 16.98 -26.56
CA GLY A 215 -26.92 18.37 -26.55
C GLY A 215 -28.16 18.65 -25.67
N VAL A 216 -28.57 17.68 -24.85
CA VAL A 216 -29.66 17.84 -23.89
C VAL A 216 -29.10 17.81 -22.48
N ARG A 217 -29.49 18.79 -21.66
CA ARG A 217 -29.13 18.87 -20.25
C ARG A 217 -29.51 17.58 -19.50
N VAL A 218 -28.55 17.02 -18.78
CA VAL A 218 -28.76 15.79 -18.00
C VAL A 218 -29.44 16.11 -16.67
N THR A 219 -30.60 15.49 -16.43
CA THR A 219 -31.33 15.54 -15.14
C THR A 219 -31.34 14.20 -14.40
N SER A 220 -30.87 13.12 -15.04
CA SER A 220 -30.57 11.84 -14.39
C SER A 220 -29.23 11.89 -13.65
N GLU A 221 -28.90 10.86 -12.89
CA GLU A 221 -27.62 10.77 -12.18
C GLU A 221 -26.43 11.00 -13.13
N VAL A 222 -25.56 11.93 -12.77
CA VAL A 222 -24.23 12.13 -13.34
C VAL A 222 -23.21 11.60 -12.35
N VAL A 223 -22.38 10.66 -12.79
CA VAL A 223 -21.29 10.09 -11.99
C VAL A 223 -19.97 10.58 -12.57
N ILE A 224 -19.23 11.36 -11.77
CA ILE A 224 -17.82 11.69 -12.00
C ILE A 224 -17.01 10.85 -11.03
N GLU A 225 -16.07 10.07 -11.55
CA GLU A 225 -15.23 9.18 -10.74
C GLU A 225 -13.82 9.06 -11.33
N PRO A 226 -12.84 8.51 -10.58
CA PRO A 226 -11.49 8.32 -11.07
C PRO A 226 -11.47 7.55 -12.40
N ALA A 227 -10.70 8.05 -13.36
CA ALA A 227 -10.61 7.46 -14.69
C ALA A 227 -9.90 6.10 -14.69
N SER A 228 -9.06 5.86 -13.68
CA SER A 228 -8.33 4.63 -13.43
C SER A 228 -8.29 4.33 -11.93
N GLU A 229 -8.32 3.04 -11.59
CA GLU A 229 -8.13 2.58 -10.21
C GLU A 229 -6.65 2.73 -9.84
N LYS A 230 -6.37 3.23 -8.62
CA LYS A 230 -5.00 3.38 -8.12
C LYS A 230 -4.63 2.18 -7.24
N TYR A 231 -3.42 1.69 -7.38
CA TYR A 231 -2.89 0.61 -6.56
C TYR A 231 -1.78 1.12 -5.65
N ASP A 232 -1.65 0.55 -4.46
CA ASP A 232 -0.60 0.89 -3.47
C ASP A 232 0.72 0.21 -3.81
N LEU A 233 1.13 0.35 -5.08
CA LEU A 233 2.33 -0.18 -5.68
C LEU A 233 2.95 0.91 -6.55
N TYR A 234 4.26 1.09 -6.43
CA TYR A 234 5.01 2.06 -7.21
C TYR A 234 6.25 1.42 -7.83
N VAL A 235 6.62 1.88 -9.01
CA VAL A 235 7.88 1.56 -9.68
C VAL A 235 8.56 2.87 -10.07
N THR A 236 9.76 3.12 -9.55
CA THR A 236 10.52 4.38 -9.74
C THR A 236 9.70 5.65 -9.49
N GLY A 237 8.91 5.66 -8.40
CA GLY A 237 8.01 6.78 -8.04
C GLY A 237 6.69 6.84 -8.83
N ILE A 238 6.52 6.05 -9.90
CA ILE A 238 5.28 6.00 -10.67
C ILE A 238 4.30 5.09 -9.94
N ARG A 239 3.16 5.64 -9.52
CA ARG A 239 2.05 4.86 -8.95
C ARG A 239 1.42 3.99 -10.04
N ILE A 240 1.23 2.71 -9.74
CA ILE A 240 0.57 1.80 -10.66
C ILE A 240 -0.94 2.02 -10.57
N THR A 241 -1.59 2.09 -11.73
CA THR A 241 -3.03 2.26 -11.89
C THR A 241 -3.57 1.26 -12.90
N SER A 242 -4.89 1.08 -12.97
CA SER A 242 -5.50 0.24 -14.00
C SER A 242 -5.18 0.70 -15.44
N ALA A 243 -4.74 1.94 -15.64
CA ALA A 243 -4.36 2.47 -16.95
C ALA A 243 -2.93 2.09 -17.38
N ASN A 244 -1.97 1.99 -16.45
CA ASN A 244 -0.57 1.68 -16.77
C ASN A 244 -0.13 0.27 -16.36
N ALA A 245 -0.97 -0.48 -15.63
CA ALA A 245 -0.60 -1.79 -15.09
C ALA A 245 -0.19 -2.81 -16.17
N ALA A 246 -0.74 -2.73 -17.38
CA ALA A 246 -0.41 -3.65 -18.47
C ALA A 246 0.96 -3.37 -19.14
N ASP A 247 1.45 -2.13 -19.06
CA ASP A 247 2.73 -1.69 -19.62
C ASP A 247 3.31 -0.56 -18.76
N ILE A 248 4.02 -0.94 -17.70
CA ILE A 248 4.60 0.02 -16.75
C ILE A 248 5.82 0.71 -17.36
N ALA A 249 6.51 0.04 -18.29
CA ALA A 249 7.72 0.55 -18.92
C ALA A 249 7.43 1.80 -19.76
N SER A 250 6.27 1.90 -20.40
CA SER A 250 5.90 3.08 -21.20
C SER A 250 5.81 4.39 -20.39
N ALA A 251 5.74 4.32 -19.06
CA ALA A 251 5.64 5.48 -18.19
C ALA A 251 7.00 6.11 -17.81
N SER A 252 8.13 5.47 -18.12
CA SER A 252 9.46 6.01 -17.82
C SER A 252 10.56 5.49 -18.75
N GLU A 253 11.44 6.38 -19.20
CA GLU A 253 12.68 6.00 -19.92
C GLU A 253 13.67 5.18 -19.07
N ASN A 254 13.47 5.18 -17.74
CA ASN A 254 14.31 4.48 -16.77
C ASN A 254 13.95 3.01 -16.59
N ILE A 255 12.89 2.55 -17.25
CA ILE A 255 12.38 1.18 -17.18
C ILE A 255 12.48 0.58 -18.57
N GLU A 256 13.38 -0.39 -18.72
CA GLU A 256 13.52 -1.20 -19.93
C GLU A 256 12.98 -2.62 -19.67
N GLY A 257 12.55 -3.31 -20.72
CA GLY A 257 12.02 -4.68 -20.63
C GLY A 257 10.51 -4.73 -20.40
N ASN A 258 9.99 -5.91 -20.05
CA ASN A 258 8.55 -6.15 -19.93
C ASN A 258 8.16 -6.24 -18.45
N ILE A 259 7.57 -5.15 -17.93
CA ILE A 259 7.04 -5.07 -16.57
C ILE A 259 5.54 -4.79 -16.59
N LYS A 260 4.78 -5.65 -15.90
CA LYS A 260 3.33 -5.54 -15.81
C LYS A 260 2.80 -6.00 -14.47
N TYR A 261 1.70 -5.40 -14.04
CA TYR A 261 0.98 -5.74 -12.82
C TYR A 261 -0.42 -6.24 -13.17
N ASP A 262 -0.81 -7.38 -12.60
CA ASP A 262 -2.18 -7.90 -12.64
C ASP A 262 -2.79 -7.76 -11.24
N HIS A 263 -3.78 -6.87 -11.12
CA HIS A 263 -4.47 -6.61 -9.86
C HIS A 263 -5.26 -7.83 -9.36
N ASN A 264 -5.90 -8.59 -10.24
CA ASN A 264 -6.75 -9.72 -9.87
C ASN A 264 -5.93 -10.84 -9.22
N THR A 265 -4.71 -11.06 -9.70
CA THR A 265 -3.79 -12.07 -9.17
C THR A 265 -2.74 -11.48 -8.23
N LYS A 266 -2.78 -10.16 -8.00
CA LYS A 266 -1.78 -9.36 -7.27
C LYS A 266 -0.34 -9.69 -7.69
N THR A 267 -0.12 -9.80 -9.00
CA THR A 267 1.14 -10.29 -9.56
C THR A 267 1.85 -9.21 -10.37
N LEU A 268 3.01 -8.78 -9.91
CA LEU A 268 3.97 -7.97 -10.66
C LEU A 268 4.95 -8.91 -11.38
N THR A 269 4.90 -8.96 -12.71
CA THR A 269 5.83 -9.75 -13.52
C THR A 269 6.99 -8.88 -13.99
N LEU A 270 8.22 -9.35 -13.76
CA LEU A 270 9.45 -8.76 -14.28
C LEU A 270 10.04 -9.74 -15.29
N ASP A 271 9.97 -9.40 -16.58
CA ASP A 271 10.50 -10.20 -17.67
C ASP A 271 11.59 -9.43 -18.43
N ASN A 272 12.84 -9.80 -18.17
CA ASN A 272 14.04 -9.14 -18.71
C ASN A 272 14.06 -7.62 -18.44
N VAL A 273 13.62 -7.22 -17.25
CA VAL A 273 13.45 -5.83 -16.84
C VAL A 273 14.76 -5.24 -16.37
N THR A 274 15.07 -4.02 -16.82
CA THR A 274 16.15 -3.20 -16.25
C THR A 274 15.56 -1.90 -15.75
N ILE A 275 15.61 -1.68 -14.44
CA ILE A 275 15.23 -0.43 -13.79
C ILE A 275 16.52 0.29 -13.40
N LYS A 276 16.76 1.44 -14.02
CA LYS A 276 17.85 2.36 -13.68
C LYS A 276 17.23 3.53 -12.94
N ASN A 277 17.45 3.67 -11.64
CA ASN A 277 16.81 4.75 -10.90
C ASN A 277 17.73 5.97 -10.78
N PRO A 278 17.55 7.04 -11.58
CA PRO A 278 18.39 8.24 -11.50
C PRO A 278 17.96 9.18 -10.37
N SER A 279 16.77 9.01 -9.80
CA SER A 279 16.17 9.93 -8.83
C SER A 279 16.27 9.40 -7.38
N MET A 280 15.96 10.27 -6.43
CA MET A 280 15.81 9.97 -4.99
C MET A 280 14.55 9.13 -4.70
N GLU A 281 14.29 8.10 -5.50
CA GLU A 281 13.09 7.27 -5.41
C GLU A 281 13.42 5.82 -5.06
N LYS A 282 12.43 5.07 -4.60
CA LYS A 282 12.53 3.60 -4.42
C LYS A 282 12.40 2.91 -5.78
N GLY A 283 13.07 1.77 -5.96
CA GLY A 283 12.97 0.99 -7.20
C GLY A 283 11.57 0.39 -7.38
N ILE A 284 11.20 -0.57 -6.54
CA ILE A 284 9.84 -1.09 -6.37
C ILE A 284 9.41 -0.78 -4.94
N PHE A 285 8.23 -0.20 -4.78
CA PHE A 285 7.65 0.08 -3.46
C PHE A 285 6.26 -0.53 -3.38
N ASN A 286 6.14 -1.61 -2.60
CA ASN A 286 4.85 -2.15 -2.19
C ASN A 286 4.40 -1.42 -0.92
N GLU A 287 3.55 -0.42 -1.09
CA GLU A 287 3.01 0.39 0.01
C GLU A 287 1.90 -0.34 0.76
N GLY A 288 1.07 -1.12 0.05
CA GLY A 288 -0.13 -1.72 0.66
C GLY A 288 -0.74 -2.93 -0.05
N ILE A 289 -0.15 -3.44 -1.13
CA ILE A 289 -0.67 -4.64 -1.80
C ILE A 289 -0.40 -5.87 -0.93
N THR A 290 -1.44 -6.32 -0.24
CA THR A 290 -1.42 -7.54 0.59
C THR A 290 -1.15 -8.78 -0.27
N ASP A 291 -0.17 -9.57 0.12
CA ASP A 291 0.23 -10.82 -0.55
C ASP A 291 0.67 -10.62 -2.02
N LEU A 292 1.34 -9.49 -2.30
CA LEU A 292 1.92 -9.21 -3.62
C LEU A 292 2.86 -10.34 -4.06
N LYS A 293 2.74 -10.78 -5.31
CA LYS A 293 3.68 -11.71 -5.95
C LYS A 293 4.53 -10.95 -6.95
N ILE A 294 5.84 -11.05 -6.82
CA ILE A 294 6.82 -10.58 -7.82
C ILE A 294 7.35 -11.83 -8.53
N ILE A 295 7.02 -11.98 -9.81
CA ILE A 295 7.43 -13.13 -10.62
C ILE A 295 8.55 -12.72 -11.56
N LEU A 296 9.70 -13.37 -11.39
CA LEU A 296 10.90 -13.14 -12.17
C LEU A 296 10.94 -14.09 -13.37
N VAL A 297 11.09 -13.51 -14.56
CA VAL A 297 11.34 -14.20 -15.83
C VAL A 297 12.59 -13.58 -16.46
N GLY A 298 13.44 -14.43 -17.05
CA GLY A 298 14.69 -13.97 -17.65
C GLY A 298 15.64 -13.33 -16.63
N LYS A 299 16.44 -12.36 -17.07
CA LYS A 299 17.39 -11.64 -16.22
C LYS A 299 16.90 -10.23 -15.92
N ASN A 300 16.63 -9.94 -14.65
CA ASN A 300 16.15 -8.64 -14.21
C ASN A 300 17.23 -7.89 -13.42
N VAL A 301 17.25 -6.56 -13.54
CA VAL A 301 18.23 -5.70 -12.87
C VAL A 301 17.51 -4.49 -12.29
N ILE A 302 17.76 -4.18 -11.02
CA ILE A 302 17.31 -2.94 -10.40
C ILE A 302 18.52 -2.24 -9.77
N THR A 303 18.79 -1.02 -10.23
CA THR A 303 19.83 -0.16 -9.67
C THR A 303 19.16 1.02 -8.95
N ALA A 304 19.33 1.11 -7.64
CA ALA A 304 18.77 2.17 -6.80
C ALA A 304 19.88 2.78 -5.92
N PRO A 305 20.54 3.87 -6.35
CA PRO A 305 21.74 4.36 -5.67
C PRO A 305 21.43 4.96 -4.30
N ASN A 306 20.30 5.68 -4.16
CA ASN A 306 19.98 6.49 -2.98
C ASN A 306 18.99 5.84 -1.99
N PHE A 307 18.13 4.94 -2.49
CA PHE A 307 17.08 4.27 -1.71
C PHE A 307 17.10 2.77 -1.98
N SER A 308 16.26 2.02 -1.27
CA SER A 308 16.12 0.60 -1.50
C SER A 308 15.61 0.26 -2.89
N ALA A 309 16.23 -0.75 -3.50
CA ALA A 309 15.79 -1.30 -4.77
C ALA A 309 14.38 -1.91 -4.64
N ILE A 310 14.07 -2.54 -3.51
CA ILE A 310 12.74 -3.02 -3.16
C ILE A 310 12.40 -2.58 -1.73
N SER A 311 11.26 -1.93 -1.52
CA SER A 311 10.71 -1.57 -0.20
C SER A 311 9.34 -2.20 0.00
N LEU A 312 9.14 -2.85 1.13
CA LEU A 312 7.95 -3.67 1.39
C LEU A 312 7.27 -3.24 2.69
N PHE A 313 6.04 -2.75 2.58
CA PHE A 313 5.17 -2.38 3.69
C PHE A 313 3.96 -3.33 3.81
N ALA A 314 3.87 -4.31 2.91
CA ALA A 314 2.90 -5.39 2.93
C ALA A 314 3.56 -6.71 2.49
N ASN A 315 3.00 -7.83 2.95
CA ASN A 315 3.52 -9.17 2.68
C ASN A 315 3.75 -9.39 1.18
N THR A 316 4.94 -9.88 0.82
CA THR A 316 5.35 -10.02 -0.57
C THR A 316 6.09 -11.34 -0.79
N THR A 317 5.82 -11.99 -1.91
CA THR A 317 6.51 -13.20 -2.36
C THR A 317 7.30 -12.90 -3.64
N ILE A 318 8.59 -13.21 -3.68
CA ILE A 318 9.42 -13.19 -4.89
C ILE A 318 9.64 -14.63 -5.35
N GLY A 319 9.31 -14.95 -6.60
CA GLY A 319 9.46 -16.28 -7.17
C GLY A 319 9.65 -16.25 -8.69
N GLY A 320 9.50 -17.41 -9.34
CA GLY A 320 9.66 -17.56 -10.80
C GLY A 320 11.02 -18.13 -11.20
N SER A 321 11.17 -18.51 -12.47
CA SER A 321 12.38 -19.18 -12.97
C SER A 321 13.53 -18.23 -13.30
N GLY A 322 13.29 -16.92 -13.24
CA GLY A 322 14.27 -15.90 -13.57
C GLY A 322 15.23 -15.53 -12.44
N THR A 323 16.05 -14.52 -12.73
CA THR A 323 16.99 -13.91 -11.80
C THR A 323 16.69 -12.44 -11.61
N ILE A 324 17.07 -11.90 -10.45
CA ILE A 324 17.09 -10.46 -10.20
C ILE A 324 18.44 -10.06 -9.59
N GLU A 325 19.04 -9.01 -10.15
CA GLU A 325 20.26 -8.38 -9.67
C GLU A 325 19.90 -7.01 -9.07
N LEU A 326 20.10 -6.87 -7.75
CA LEU A 326 19.85 -5.64 -7.01
C LEU A 326 21.18 -4.97 -6.69
N THR A 327 21.34 -3.71 -7.08
CA THR A 327 22.51 -2.90 -6.72
C THR A 327 22.07 -1.63 -6.01
N ASP A 328 22.61 -1.39 -4.82
CA ASP A 328 22.38 -0.16 -4.05
C ASP A 328 23.69 0.43 -3.52
N THR A 329 23.71 1.75 -3.28
CA THR A 329 24.98 2.43 -2.91
C THR A 329 25.00 3.09 -1.53
N ILE A 330 23.84 3.38 -0.91
CA ILE A 330 23.80 4.00 0.43
C ILE A 330 22.71 3.49 1.38
N SER A 331 21.79 2.64 0.90
CA SER A 331 20.63 2.18 1.68
C SER A 331 20.68 0.66 1.90
N SER A 332 19.51 0.01 1.93
CA SER A 332 19.38 -1.44 1.84
C SER A 332 18.88 -1.89 0.48
N ALA A 333 19.39 -2.96 -0.11
CA ALA A 333 18.86 -3.45 -1.38
C ALA A 333 17.37 -3.85 -1.25
N ILE A 334 17.01 -4.52 -0.15
CA ILE A 334 15.63 -4.82 0.22
C ILE A 334 15.34 -4.32 1.64
N TYR A 335 14.28 -3.52 1.78
CA TYR A 335 13.76 -3.06 3.07
C TYR A 335 12.40 -3.71 3.39
N ILE A 336 12.26 -4.22 4.62
CA ILE A 336 11.04 -4.84 5.14
C ILE A 336 10.53 -4.00 6.33
N ASN A 337 9.30 -3.51 6.26
CA ASN A 337 8.73 -2.66 7.32
C ASN A 337 8.04 -3.49 8.43
N ASP A 338 7.57 -2.80 9.48
CA ASP A 338 6.74 -3.36 10.55
C ASP A 338 5.64 -4.29 9.99
N ASN A 339 5.46 -5.44 10.63
CA ASN A 339 4.47 -6.48 10.34
C ASN A 339 4.48 -6.99 8.90
N THR A 340 5.64 -6.98 8.25
CA THR A 340 5.80 -7.41 6.86
C THR A 340 6.66 -8.66 6.77
N THR A 341 6.19 -9.64 6.00
CA THR A 341 6.97 -10.83 5.62
C THR A 341 7.37 -10.76 4.14
N LEU A 342 8.67 -10.93 3.88
CA LEU A 342 9.18 -11.25 2.55
C LEU A 342 9.42 -12.76 2.45
N THR A 343 8.81 -13.40 1.46
CA THR A 343 9.11 -14.80 1.09
C THR A 343 9.84 -14.84 -0.25
N ILE A 344 11.02 -15.45 -0.32
CA ILE A 344 11.74 -15.74 -1.56
C ILE A 344 11.60 -17.23 -1.85
N THR A 345 11.02 -17.60 -2.98
CA THR A 345 10.63 -18.99 -3.27
C THR A 345 10.73 -19.37 -4.75
N ASP A 346 10.23 -20.55 -5.11
CA ASP A 346 10.05 -21.03 -6.48
C ASP A 346 11.30 -20.99 -7.37
N GLY A 347 12.45 -21.46 -6.87
CA GLY A 347 13.66 -21.68 -7.68
C GLY A 347 14.30 -20.42 -8.25
N CYS A 348 13.83 -19.23 -7.88
CA CYS A 348 14.38 -17.97 -8.34
C CYS A 348 15.80 -17.74 -7.79
N THR A 349 16.53 -16.83 -8.43
CA THR A 349 17.85 -16.40 -7.95
C THR A 349 17.83 -14.90 -7.69
N VAL A 350 18.06 -14.52 -6.43
CA VAL A 350 18.22 -13.13 -6.01
C VAL A 350 19.70 -12.87 -5.73
N ASN A 351 20.30 -11.98 -6.51
CA ASN A 351 21.66 -11.53 -6.34
C ASN A 351 21.66 -10.08 -5.86
N ILE A 352 22.29 -9.82 -4.72
CA ILE A 352 22.38 -8.48 -4.13
C ILE A 352 23.85 -8.08 -4.10
N ASN A 353 24.15 -6.91 -4.65
CA ASN A 353 25.45 -6.25 -4.53
C ASN A 353 25.24 -4.93 -3.77
N THR A 354 25.70 -4.89 -2.51
CA THR A 354 25.43 -3.78 -1.60
C THR A 354 26.70 -3.23 -0.98
N SER A 355 26.72 -1.92 -0.73
CA SER A 355 27.78 -1.26 0.02
C SER A 355 27.58 -1.35 1.55
N MET A 356 26.35 -1.49 2.05
CA MET A 356 26.02 -1.35 3.48
C MET A 356 25.00 -2.36 4.03
N TRP A 357 23.81 -2.52 3.43
CA TRP A 357 22.76 -3.41 3.96
C TRP A 357 22.16 -4.24 2.83
N GLY A 358 22.18 -5.57 2.94
CA GLY A 358 21.59 -6.43 1.90
C GLY A 358 20.07 -6.47 2.00
N ILE A 359 19.58 -7.28 2.95
CA ILE A 359 18.17 -7.33 3.32
C ILE A 359 18.06 -6.88 4.77
N ARG A 360 17.24 -5.87 5.04
CA ARG A 360 17.01 -5.41 6.41
C ARG A 360 15.55 -5.19 6.74
N GLY A 361 15.20 -5.40 8.00
CA GLY A 361 13.98 -4.85 8.57
C GLY A 361 14.20 -3.44 9.12
N LYS A 362 13.21 -2.90 9.84
CA LYS A 362 13.29 -1.57 10.44
C LYS A 362 14.16 -1.57 11.69
N ASP A 363 13.85 -2.44 12.63
CA ASP A 363 14.60 -2.62 13.87
C ASP A 363 14.58 -4.07 14.39
N GLY A 364 13.74 -4.93 13.81
CA GLY A 364 13.62 -6.35 14.14
C GLY A 364 12.69 -6.62 15.32
N THR A 365 11.91 -5.62 15.75
CA THR A 365 11.05 -5.74 16.94
C THR A 365 9.57 -5.93 16.61
N LYS A 366 9.19 -5.83 15.34
CA LYS A 366 7.79 -5.80 14.89
C LYS A 366 7.56 -6.71 13.70
N ASN A 367 7.84 -8.00 13.84
CA ASN A 367 7.50 -9.02 12.84
C ASN A 367 8.02 -8.73 11.42
N GLU A 368 9.19 -8.10 11.28
CA GLU A 368 9.90 -8.01 10.01
C GLU A 368 10.56 -9.37 9.73
N ILE A 369 9.96 -10.18 8.85
CA ILE A 369 10.36 -11.58 8.67
C ILE A 369 10.88 -11.81 7.25
N LEU A 370 12.00 -12.52 7.14
CA LEU A 370 12.49 -13.06 5.88
C LEU A 370 12.31 -14.59 5.86
N VAL A 371 11.67 -15.10 4.82
CA VAL A 371 11.52 -16.54 4.57
C VAL A 371 12.21 -16.90 3.25
N ILE A 372 13.15 -17.85 3.28
CA ILE A 372 13.80 -18.37 2.07
C ILE A 372 13.39 -19.83 1.88
N LYS A 373 12.59 -20.09 0.84
CA LYS A 373 11.98 -21.39 0.58
C LYS A 373 12.41 -22.00 -0.75
N ASN A 374 13.36 -22.93 -0.72
CA ASN A 374 13.93 -23.58 -1.90
C ASN A 374 14.36 -22.59 -3.00
N ALA A 375 14.99 -21.48 -2.61
CA ALA A 375 15.44 -20.42 -3.53
C ALA A 375 16.93 -20.11 -3.32
N ASN A 376 17.54 -19.46 -4.31
CA ASN A 376 18.92 -19.02 -4.24
C ASN A 376 18.99 -17.53 -3.90
N LEU A 377 19.76 -17.21 -2.87
CA LEU A 377 20.07 -15.84 -2.47
C LEU A 377 21.58 -15.71 -2.31
N LYS A 378 22.17 -14.77 -3.05
CA LYS A 378 23.55 -14.35 -2.87
C LYS A 378 23.60 -12.88 -2.52
N ILE A 379 24.28 -12.54 -1.43
CA ILE A 379 24.53 -11.16 -1.02
C ILE A 379 26.04 -10.94 -0.98
N THR A 380 26.53 -10.08 -1.85
CA THR A 380 27.90 -9.57 -1.86
C THR A 380 27.89 -8.16 -1.27
N GLY A 381 28.53 -7.99 -0.12
CA GLY A 381 28.56 -6.73 0.61
C GLY A 381 29.48 -6.78 1.83
N ARG A 382 29.89 -5.62 2.33
CA ARG A 382 30.96 -5.50 3.34
C ARG A 382 30.48 -5.30 4.79
N ASP A 383 29.19 -5.03 4.99
CA ASP A 383 28.58 -4.91 6.32
C ASP A 383 27.11 -5.41 6.26
N MET A 384 26.59 -5.92 7.38
CA MET A 384 25.16 -6.19 7.63
C MET A 384 24.32 -6.76 6.45
N GLN A 385 24.74 -7.90 5.88
CA GLN A 385 24.05 -8.54 4.73
C GLN A 385 22.59 -8.91 5.02
N ILE A 386 22.30 -9.46 6.21
CA ILE A 386 20.94 -9.74 6.69
C ILE A 386 20.85 -9.24 8.14
N SER A 387 20.01 -8.23 8.41
CA SER A 387 19.98 -7.54 9.71
C SER A 387 18.65 -6.86 10.04
N HIS A 388 18.47 -6.42 11.28
CA HIS A 388 17.26 -5.72 11.77
C HIS A 388 15.97 -6.46 11.47
N LEU A 389 16.00 -7.79 11.44
CA LEU A 389 14.82 -8.64 11.25
C LEU A 389 14.35 -9.19 12.58
N ALA A 390 13.05 -9.43 12.70
CA ALA A 390 12.49 -10.17 13.83
C ALA A 390 12.80 -11.67 13.70
N ASP A 391 12.79 -12.20 12.48
CA ASP A 391 13.07 -13.61 12.22
C ASP A 391 13.62 -13.86 10.80
N LEU A 392 14.41 -14.93 10.68
CA LEU A 392 14.88 -15.49 9.41
C LEU A 392 14.53 -16.98 9.39
N LYS A 393 13.63 -17.37 8.48
CA LYS A 393 13.19 -18.75 8.29
C LYS A 393 13.78 -19.33 7.02
N LEU A 394 14.45 -20.48 7.14
CA LEU A 394 14.97 -21.23 6.01
C LEU A 394 14.15 -22.51 5.85
N GLU A 395 13.32 -22.56 4.82
CA GLU A 395 12.41 -23.69 4.55
C GLU A 395 12.91 -24.49 3.35
N GLY A 396 13.60 -25.61 3.60
CA GLY A 396 14.24 -26.35 2.51
C GLY A 396 15.44 -25.61 1.91
N SER A 397 16.00 -24.64 2.62
CA SER A 397 17.22 -23.90 2.27
C SER A 397 18.20 -23.91 3.43
N GLU A 398 19.48 -23.66 3.16
CA GLU A 398 20.51 -23.47 4.19
C GLU A 398 21.52 -22.40 3.79
N VAL A 399 22.18 -21.82 4.79
CA VAL A 399 23.33 -20.96 4.57
C VAL A 399 24.53 -21.82 4.14
N LYS A 400 24.96 -21.68 2.90
CA LYS A 400 26.13 -22.36 2.32
C LYS A 400 27.42 -21.60 2.62
N GLN A 401 27.35 -20.26 2.64
CA GLN A 401 28.50 -19.41 2.91
C GLN A 401 28.08 -18.18 3.73
N PRO A 402 28.88 -17.79 4.74
CA PRO A 402 29.89 -18.63 5.38
C PRO A 402 29.22 -19.82 6.08
N ALA A 403 29.88 -20.98 6.10
CA ALA A 403 29.37 -22.14 6.80
C ALA A 403 29.16 -21.83 8.30
N GLU A 404 28.17 -22.45 8.91
CA GLU A 404 27.81 -22.29 10.34
C GLU A 404 27.21 -20.93 10.73
N ALA A 405 27.05 -19.99 9.78
CA ALA A 405 26.34 -18.76 10.07
C ALA A 405 24.88 -19.03 10.48
N LYS A 406 24.41 -18.32 11.50
CA LYS A 406 23.08 -18.48 12.08
C LYS A 406 22.44 -17.13 12.35
N PHE A 407 21.12 -17.09 12.24
CA PHE A 407 20.36 -15.91 12.63
C PHE A 407 20.31 -15.83 14.15
N ASN A 408 20.61 -14.66 14.68
CA ASN A 408 20.53 -14.39 16.10
C ASN A 408 19.34 -13.44 16.37
N PRO A 409 18.27 -13.91 17.02
CA PRO A 409 17.08 -13.10 17.28
C PRO A 409 17.30 -12.03 18.36
N VAL A 410 18.40 -12.09 19.13
CA VAL A 410 18.72 -11.07 20.14
C VAL A 410 19.40 -9.86 19.49
N THR A 411 20.25 -10.10 18.50
CA THR A 411 20.98 -9.06 17.77
C THR A 411 20.35 -8.73 16.42
N HIS A 412 19.24 -9.39 16.08
CA HIS A 412 18.44 -9.22 14.88
C HIS A 412 19.23 -9.39 13.57
N ARG A 413 20.28 -10.22 13.53
CA ARG A 413 21.14 -10.35 12.34
C ARG A 413 21.66 -11.76 12.10
N LEU A 414 22.06 -12.03 10.86
CA LEU A 414 22.83 -13.23 10.52
C LEU A 414 24.30 -13.04 10.96
N GLU A 415 24.81 -14.00 11.74
CA GLU A 415 26.13 -13.92 12.37
C GLU A 415 26.95 -15.17 12.13
N LEU A 416 28.27 -15.01 12.17
CA LEU A 416 29.22 -16.12 12.29
C LEU A 416 29.97 -15.96 13.61
N ASN A 417 29.88 -16.95 14.50
CA ASN A 417 30.52 -16.92 15.81
C ASN A 417 30.17 -15.68 16.67
N GLY A 418 28.92 -15.19 16.57
CA GLY A 418 28.45 -13.99 17.29
C GLY A 418 28.86 -12.66 16.63
N GLU A 419 29.69 -12.71 15.60
CA GLU A 419 30.21 -11.54 14.90
C GLU A 419 29.46 -11.27 13.59
N LYS A 420 29.54 -10.02 13.14
CA LYS A 420 29.02 -9.62 11.83
C LYS A 420 29.74 -10.36 10.70
N ILE A 421 28.98 -10.83 9.71
CA ILE A 421 29.54 -11.43 8.50
C ILE A 421 30.12 -10.32 7.60
N LYS A 422 31.34 -10.50 7.10
CA LYS A 422 32.04 -9.53 6.20
C LYS A 422 32.37 -10.11 4.82
N THR A 423 31.95 -11.34 4.57
CA THR A 423 32.13 -12.07 3.32
C THR A 423 30.80 -12.19 2.60
N ASP A 424 30.80 -12.78 1.40
CA ASP A 424 29.57 -13.15 0.72
C ASP A 424 28.70 -14.04 1.63
N VAL A 425 27.39 -13.78 1.61
CA VAL A 425 26.37 -14.67 2.15
C VAL A 425 25.70 -15.40 1.00
N VAL A 426 25.71 -16.73 1.04
CA VAL A 426 25.05 -17.59 0.06
C VAL A 426 24.07 -18.48 0.79
N ILE A 427 22.79 -18.36 0.45
CA ILE A 427 21.71 -19.25 0.87
C ILE A 427 21.22 -19.97 -0.37
N ALA A 428 21.14 -21.29 -0.30
CA ALA A 428 20.70 -22.12 -1.40
C ALA A 428 19.77 -23.22 -0.88
N PRO A 429 18.99 -23.88 -1.76
CA PRO A 429 18.22 -25.05 -1.38
C PRO A 429 19.11 -26.08 -0.67
N LEU A 430 18.52 -26.80 0.29
CA LEU A 430 19.12 -28.04 0.79
C LEU A 430 19.38 -28.92 -0.43
N GLY A 431 20.57 -29.49 -0.53
CA GLY A 431 20.84 -30.50 -1.56
C GLY A 431 19.75 -31.56 -1.49
N THR A 432 19.12 -31.91 -2.61
CA THR A 432 17.94 -32.79 -2.69
C THR A 432 18.20 -34.26 -2.37
N GLY A 433 19.21 -34.54 -1.56
CA GLY A 433 19.40 -35.83 -0.93
C GLY A 433 20.08 -35.63 0.41
N THR A 434 19.34 -35.79 1.50
CA THR A 434 19.92 -36.38 2.70
C THR A 434 18.96 -37.46 3.12
N SER A 435 18.88 -38.52 2.33
CA SER A 435 18.28 -39.76 2.81
C SER A 435 19.41 -40.59 3.40
N MET A 436 19.43 -40.67 4.73
CA MET A 436 20.16 -41.74 5.41
C MET A 436 19.55 -43.06 4.96
N VAL A 437 20.38 -43.93 4.43
CA VAL A 437 19.97 -45.29 4.09
C VAL A 437 20.08 -46.14 5.35
N THR A 438 18.95 -46.48 5.96
CA THR A 438 18.89 -47.30 7.18
C THR A 438 19.11 -48.78 6.86
N ASP A 439 20.35 -49.25 7.01
CA ASP A 439 20.65 -50.66 7.25
C ASP A 439 21.93 -50.85 8.10
N GLY A 440 22.08 -50.04 9.16
CA GLY A 440 23.22 -50.11 10.08
C GLY A 440 24.53 -49.47 9.58
N SER A 441 24.62 -49.12 8.29
CA SER A 441 25.71 -48.35 7.69
C SER A 441 25.33 -46.87 7.55
N GLN A 442 26.04 -45.96 8.22
CA GLN A 442 25.85 -44.50 8.06
C GLN A 442 26.29 -44.07 6.65
N ILE A 443 25.39 -44.17 5.66
CA ILE A 443 25.62 -43.75 4.27
C ILE A 443 24.80 -42.47 4.01
N LYS A 444 25.46 -41.44 3.48
CA LYS A 444 24.88 -40.15 3.09
C LYS A 444 24.96 -40.00 1.58
N LEU A 445 23.83 -39.73 0.94
CA LEU A 445 23.74 -39.46 -0.49
C LEU A 445 23.10 -38.08 -0.71
N TRP A 446 23.76 -37.21 -1.47
CA TRP A 446 23.24 -35.89 -1.85
C TRP A 446 23.62 -35.54 -3.28
N SER A 447 22.97 -34.54 -3.85
CA SER A 447 23.38 -33.98 -5.15
C SER A 447 23.54 -32.47 -5.08
N ASP A 448 24.53 -31.95 -5.78
CA ASP A 448 24.80 -30.52 -5.91
C ASP A 448 25.50 -30.24 -7.25
N GLY A 449 25.04 -29.21 -7.96
CA GLY A 449 25.61 -28.76 -9.25
C GLY A 449 25.89 -29.86 -10.27
N GLY A 450 24.91 -30.73 -10.59
CA GLY A 450 25.11 -31.85 -11.52
C GLY A 450 25.96 -33.01 -10.99
N MET A 451 26.37 -33.00 -9.72
CA MET A 451 27.05 -34.15 -9.11
C MET A 451 26.18 -34.87 -8.10
N LEU A 452 26.30 -36.20 -8.08
CA LEU A 452 25.86 -37.08 -7.00
C LEU A 452 27.05 -37.39 -6.10
N TYR A 453 26.92 -37.13 -4.81
CA TYR A 453 27.89 -37.45 -3.79
C TYR A 453 27.40 -38.60 -2.92
N ILE A 454 28.33 -39.50 -2.58
CA ILE A 454 28.06 -40.66 -1.73
C ILE A 454 29.19 -40.76 -0.70
N LYS A 455 28.83 -40.67 0.58
CA LYS A 455 29.75 -40.77 1.72
C LYS A 455 29.32 -41.91 2.63
N SER A 456 30.28 -42.64 3.18
CA SER A 456 30.02 -43.64 4.21
C SER A 456 31.00 -43.49 5.36
N ASP A 457 30.49 -43.59 6.58
CA ASP A 457 31.31 -43.67 7.79
C ASP A 457 31.70 -45.14 8.11
N THR A 458 31.41 -46.09 7.21
CA THR A 458 31.78 -47.50 7.37
C THR A 458 33.17 -47.81 6.80
N VAL A 459 33.88 -48.76 7.43
CA VAL A 459 35.25 -49.13 7.08
C VAL A 459 35.32 -50.16 5.93
N SER A 460 34.18 -50.65 5.44
CA SER A 460 34.11 -51.73 4.44
C SER A 460 33.69 -51.20 3.05
N PRO A 461 34.35 -51.62 1.95
CA PRO A 461 33.96 -51.23 0.60
C PRO A 461 32.54 -51.70 0.25
N LEU A 462 31.72 -50.79 -0.29
CA LEU A 462 30.35 -51.10 -0.74
C LEU A 462 30.20 -50.91 -2.25
N GLY A 463 29.50 -51.82 -2.91
CA GLY A 463 29.14 -51.64 -4.33
C GLY A 463 28.11 -50.53 -4.50
N VAL A 464 28.34 -49.64 -5.46
CA VAL A 464 27.43 -48.55 -5.86
C VAL A 464 26.94 -48.79 -7.28
N ALA A 465 25.64 -48.72 -7.50
CA ALA A 465 25.03 -48.71 -8.83
C ALA A 465 24.01 -47.58 -8.94
N VAL A 466 24.14 -46.73 -9.96
CA VAL A 466 23.20 -45.64 -10.26
C VAL A 466 22.35 -46.05 -11.45
N TYR A 467 21.03 -45.93 -11.32
CA TYR A 467 20.05 -46.27 -12.34
C TYR A 467 19.31 -45.02 -12.79
N GLY A 468 19.06 -44.90 -14.10
CA GLY A 468 18.15 -43.91 -14.66
C GLY A 468 16.68 -44.28 -14.39
N MET A 469 15.73 -43.39 -14.69
CA MET A 469 14.31 -43.64 -14.46
C MET A 469 13.74 -44.86 -15.20
N LEU A 470 14.37 -45.28 -16.29
CA LEU A 470 13.98 -46.47 -17.06
C LEU A 470 14.62 -47.76 -16.52
N GLY A 471 15.33 -47.68 -15.39
CA GLY A 471 15.98 -48.83 -14.76
C GLY A 471 17.31 -49.24 -15.40
N ASN A 472 17.78 -48.53 -16.43
CA ASN A 472 19.10 -48.76 -17.02
C ASN A 472 20.21 -48.29 -16.07
N ILE A 473 21.30 -49.06 -15.99
CA ILE A 473 22.49 -48.68 -15.23
C ILE A 473 23.17 -47.50 -15.94
N VAL A 474 23.42 -46.44 -15.18
CA VAL A 474 24.09 -45.20 -15.60
C VAL A 474 25.55 -45.22 -15.15
N CYS A 475 25.83 -45.77 -13.97
CA CYS A 475 27.17 -45.81 -13.40
C CYS A 475 27.30 -46.94 -12.37
N GLU A 476 28.43 -47.63 -12.34
CA GLU A 476 28.81 -48.55 -11.25
C GLU A 476 30.18 -48.16 -10.68
N LYS A 477 30.28 -48.16 -9.35
CA LYS A 477 31.48 -47.79 -8.59
C LYS A 477 31.60 -48.65 -7.34
N VAL A 478 32.76 -48.56 -6.69
CA VAL A 478 32.97 -49.09 -5.34
C VAL A 478 33.21 -47.90 -4.41
N LEU A 479 32.44 -47.83 -3.32
CA LEU A 479 32.59 -46.84 -2.27
C LEU A 479 33.67 -47.31 -1.29
N SER A 480 34.91 -46.92 -1.55
CA SER A 480 36.06 -47.12 -0.64
C SER A 480 36.55 -45.81 0.01
N ALA A 481 36.03 -44.67 -0.45
CA ALA A 481 36.22 -43.30 0.05
C ALA A 481 35.04 -42.44 -0.46
N ASP A 482 34.92 -41.18 -0.03
CA ASP A 482 33.89 -40.25 -0.51
C ASP A 482 33.86 -40.24 -2.06
N LEU A 483 32.70 -40.56 -2.64
CA LEU A 483 32.48 -40.60 -4.09
C LEU A 483 31.76 -39.35 -4.55
N ALA A 484 32.15 -38.86 -5.73
CA ALA A 484 31.48 -37.83 -6.48
C ALA A 484 31.30 -38.32 -7.94
N ILE A 485 30.06 -38.29 -8.43
CA ILE A 485 29.67 -38.83 -9.74
C ILE A 485 28.95 -37.72 -10.50
N ASN A 486 29.53 -37.27 -11.62
CA ASN A 486 28.87 -36.33 -12.51
C ASN A 486 27.69 -37.01 -13.23
N LEU A 487 26.50 -36.41 -13.13
CA LEU A 487 25.26 -36.91 -13.71
C LEU A 487 24.48 -35.74 -14.34
N PRO A 488 23.89 -35.94 -15.53
CA PRO A 488 22.92 -34.97 -16.06
C PRO A 488 21.80 -34.66 -15.06
N THR A 489 21.20 -33.48 -15.17
CA THR A 489 19.98 -33.13 -14.42
C THR A 489 18.90 -34.19 -14.68
N GLY A 490 18.38 -34.80 -13.61
CA GLY A 490 17.44 -35.92 -13.74
C GLY A 490 17.15 -36.62 -12.43
N ILE A 491 16.24 -37.60 -12.50
CA ILE A 491 15.88 -38.46 -11.37
C ILE A 491 16.61 -39.79 -11.53
N TYR A 492 17.26 -40.22 -10.45
CA TYR A 492 18.04 -41.45 -10.38
C TYR A 492 17.62 -42.31 -9.19
N VAL A 493 17.88 -43.61 -9.30
CA VAL A 493 17.86 -44.53 -8.16
C VAL A 493 19.29 -44.98 -7.91
N VAL A 494 19.78 -44.85 -6.68
CA VAL A 494 21.14 -45.22 -6.29
C VAL A 494 21.07 -46.41 -5.36
N ARG A 495 21.72 -47.51 -5.74
CA ARG A 495 21.96 -48.67 -4.88
C ARG A 495 23.33 -48.53 -4.22
N VAL A 496 23.41 -48.68 -2.90
CA VAL A 496 24.67 -48.81 -2.16
C VAL A 496 24.58 -50.06 -1.28
N GLY A 497 25.42 -51.06 -1.56
CA GLY A 497 25.26 -52.39 -0.96
C GLY A 497 23.91 -53.00 -1.32
N ASN A 498 23.13 -53.36 -0.29
CA ASN A 498 21.79 -53.93 -0.44
C ASN A 498 20.66 -52.89 -0.46
N SER A 499 21.00 -51.62 -0.35
CA SER A 499 20.02 -50.58 -0.09
C SER A 499 19.84 -49.65 -1.29
N LEU A 500 18.61 -49.17 -1.50
CA LEU A 500 18.20 -48.38 -2.66
C LEU A 500 17.62 -47.03 -2.23
N GLN A 501 17.99 -45.95 -2.92
CA GLN A 501 17.52 -44.61 -2.63
C GLN A 501 17.25 -43.80 -3.90
N LYS A 502 16.13 -43.07 -3.96
CA LYS A 502 15.85 -42.12 -5.03
C LYS A 502 16.56 -40.80 -4.78
N VAL A 503 17.20 -40.24 -5.81
CA VAL A 503 17.90 -38.94 -5.78
C VAL A 503 17.51 -38.11 -7.00
N ILE A 504 17.33 -36.80 -6.82
CA ILE A 504 17.10 -35.84 -7.91
C ILE A 504 18.38 -35.02 -8.07
N VAL A 505 19.10 -35.20 -9.18
CA VAL A 505 20.26 -34.38 -9.55
C VAL A 505 19.76 -33.17 -10.31
N ARG A 506 20.16 -31.97 -9.88
CA ARG A 506 19.79 -30.69 -10.53
C ARG A 506 20.98 -30.08 -11.23
#